data_AF-A0A1H6LU48-F1
#
_entry.id   AF-A0A1H6LU48-F1
#
_cell.length_a   1.000
_cell.length_b   1.000
_cell.length_c   1.000
_cell.angle_alpha   90.00
_cell.angle_beta   90.00
_cell.angle_gamma   90.00
#
_symmetry.space_group_name_H-M   'P 1'
#
loop_
_entity.id
_entity.type
_entity.pdbx_description
1 polymer ?
#
loop_
_entity_poly.entity_id
_entity_poly.type
_entity_poly.pdbx_seq_one_letter_code
_entity_poly.pdbx_strand_id
1 'polypeptide(L)'
;MMDYPKYFTPNNDGYNDTWNIWSLKNQPESKIYIFDRFGKLIKQLSPAGEGWDGTFNGKPLPSTDYWFKAEYLDPKTGLNKEVNGHFSLKR
;
A
#
# COMPACT_ATOMS: atom_id res chain seq x y z
N MET A 1 -0.33 13.95 -9.22
CA MET A 1 -1.00 13.31 -8.07
C MET A 1 -1.20 11.85 -8.43
N MET A 2 -0.83 10.91 -7.55
CA MET A 2 -1.00 9.48 -7.79
C MET A 2 -2.37 9.04 -7.24
N ASP A 3 -3.06 8.18 -7.98
CA ASP A 3 -4.31 7.58 -7.52
C ASP A 3 -4.03 6.32 -6.70
N TYR A 4 -4.68 6.21 -5.55
CA TYR A 4 -4.55 5.11 -4.59
C TYR A 4 -5.78 5.00 -3.68
N PRO A 5 -6.14 3.79 -3.20
CA PRO A 5 -7.29 3.61 -2.30
C PRO A 5 -7.08 4.34 -0.97
N LYS A 6 -8.10 5.07 -0.50
CA LYS A 6 -8.05 5.76 0.81
C LYS A 6 -8.33 4.84 1.99
N TYR A 7 -8.92 3.67 1.76
CA TYR A 7 -9.17 2.67 2.77
C TYR A 7 -9.30 1.28 2.14
N PHE A 8 -9.30 0.26 3.00
CA PHE A 8 -9.60 -1.12 2.64
C PHE A 8 -10.27 -1.82 3.84
N THR A 9 -10.98 -2.91 3.58
CA THR A 9 -11.82 -3.65 4.53
C THR A 9 -11.48 -5.14 4.47
N PRO A 10 -10.44 -5.62 5.19
CA PRO A 10 -10.05 -7.03 5.19
C PRO A 10 -11.04 -7.86 6.02
N ASN A 11 -12.26 -8.06 5.48
CA ASN A 11 -13.36 -8.81 6.08
C ASN A 11 -13.70 -10.10 5.29
N ASN A 12 -12.96 -10.37 4.22
CA ASN A 12 -13.07 -11.54 3.35
C ASN A 12 -14.43 -11.64 2.65
N ASP A 13 -15.02 -10.49 2.27
CA ASP A 13 -16.24 -10.42 1.47
C ASP A 13 -15.97 -10.32 -0.05
N GLY A 14 -14.70 -10.23 -0.45
CA GLY A 14 -14.24 -10.09 -1.83
C GLY A 14 -14.09 -8.64 -2.30
N TYR A 15 -14.44 -7.65 -1.47
CA TYR A 15 -14.44 -6.23 -1.80
C TYR A 15 -13.46 -5.45 -0.93
N ASN A 16 -12.43 -4.88 -1.56
CA ASN A 16 -11.39 -4.10 -0.89
C ASN A 16 -10.69 -4.85 0.26
N ASP A 17 -10.52 -6.17 0.15
CA ASP A 17 -9.87 -6.98 1.19
C ASP A 17 -8.37 -6.69 1.35
N THR A 18 -7.75 -6.16 0.30
CA THR A 18 -6.32 -5.84 0.27
C THR A 18 -6.08 -4.41 -0.16
N TRP A 19 -5.05 -3.78 0.41
CA TRP A 19 -4.60 -2.46 0.01
C TRP A 19 -3.37 -2.52 -0.90
N ASN A 20 -3.41 -1.84 -2.04
CA ASN A 20 -2.29 -1.69 -2.98
C ASN A 20 -2.47 -0.42 -3.84
N ILE A 21 -1.42 -0.01 -4.55
CA ILE A 21 -1.46 1.06 -5.55
C ILE A 21 -1.50 0.43 -6.95
N TRP A 22 -2.72 0.14 -7.43
CA TRP A 22 -2.92 -0.61 -8.66
C TRP A 22 -2.43 0.08 -9.93
N SER A 23 -2.30 1.40 -9.92
CA SER A 23 -1.72 2.18 -11.03
C SER A 23 -0.24 1.84 -11.29
N LEU A 24 0.45 1.25 -10.30
CA LEU A 24 1.84 0.80 -10.41
C LEU A 24 1.98 -0.69 -10.77
N LYS A 25 0.88 -1.43 -10.98
CA LYS A 25 0.89 -2.89 -11.16
C LYS A 25 1.84 -3.37 -12.28
N ASN A 26 1.97 -2.60 -13.35
CA ASN A 26 2.83 -2.93 -14.50
C ASN A 26 4.27 -2.42 -14.37
N GLN A 27 4.67 -1.94 -13.19
CA GLN A 27 6.03 -1.49 -12.87
C GLN A 27 6.62 -2.39 -11.78
N PRO A 28 7.11 -3.59 -12.14
CA PRO A 28 7.53 -4.61 -11.16
C PRO A 28 8.67 -4.16 -10.24
N GLU A 29 9.51 -3.22 -10.70
CA GLU A 29 10.60 -2.61 -9.95
C GLU A 29 10.14 -1.59 -8.90
N SER A 30 8.87 -1.16 -8.97
CA SER A 30 8.31 -0.24 -7.99
C SER A 30 8.15 -0.93 -6.63
N LYS A 31 8.31 -0.16 -5.56
CA LYS A 31 8.22 -0.65 -4.18
C LYS A 31 7.26 0.21 -3.39
N ILE A 32 6.40 -0.43 -2.60
CA ILE A 32 5.53 0.27 -1.66
C ILE A 32 5.90 -0.20 -0.25
N TYR A 33 6.16 0.75 0.63
CA TYR A 33 6.43 0.51 2.04
C TYR A 33 5.24 1.02 2.83
N ILE A 34 4.76 0.23 3.80
CA ILE A 34 3.65 0.56 4.69
C ILE A 34 4.17 0.66 6.11
N PHE A 35 3.73 1.70 6.82
CA PHE A 35 4.16 2.05 8.16
C PHE A 35 2.97 2.23 9.11
N ASP A 36 3.18 1.95 10.40
CA ASP A 36 2.24 2.35 11.44
C ASP A 36 2.39 3.83 11.81
N ARG A 37 1.55 4.29 12.75
CA ARG A 37 1.54 5.68 13.24
C ARG A 37 2.83 6.15 13.93
N PHE A 38 3.70 5.21 14.31
CA PHE A 38 4.98 5.50 14.95
C PHE A 38 6.14 5.43 13.95
N GLY A 39 5.86 5.21 12.66
CA GLY A 39 6.86 5.08 11.61
C GLY A 39 7.51 3.70 11.54
N LYS A 40 7.00 2.69 12.26
CA LYS A 40 7.51 1.33 12.15
C LYS A 40 7.11 0.74 10.81
N LEU A 41 8.08 0.20 10.08
CA LEU A 41 7.82 -0.56 8.86
C LEU A 41 7.01 -1.82 9.17
N ILE A 42 5.84 -1.92 8.54
CA ILE A 42 4.91 -3.04 8.67
C ILE A 42 5.06 -4.00 7.48
N LYS A 43 5.14 -3.47 6.26
CA LYS A 43 5.18 -4.30 5.06
C LYS A 43 5.95 -3.61 3.95
N GLN A 44 6.65 -4.39 3.15
CA GLN A 44 7.08 -4.00 1.81
C GLN A 44 6.26 -4.82 0.81
N LEU A 45 5.69 -4.14 -0.19
CA LEU A 45 4.89 -4.74 -1.24
C LEU A 45 5.55 -4.53 -2.61
N SER A 46 5.40 -5.52 -3.46
CA SER A 46 5.45 -5.31 -4.91
C SER A 46 4.05 -4.91 -5.39
N PRO A 47 3.90 -3.83 -6.17
CA PRO A 47 2.59 -3.45 -6.74
C PRO A 47 2.00 -4.51 -7.69
N ALA A 48 2.83 -5.42 -8.19
CA ALA A 48 2.38 -6.55 -9.02
C ALA A 48 1.70 -7.67 -8.21
N GLY A 49 1.88 -7.69 -6.89
CA GLY A 49 1.28 -8.67 -5.99
C GLY A 49 -0.14 -8.31 -5.54
N GLU A 50 -0.68 -9.13 -4.64
CA GLU A 50 -2.06 -9.00 -4.11
C GLU A 50 -2.25 -7.80 -3.19
N GLY A 51 -1.18 -7.19 -2.70
CA GLY A 51 -1.24 -6.07 -1.77
C GLY A 51 -1.18 -6.52 -0.30
N TRP A 52 -1.69 -5.67 0.59
CA TRP A 52 -1.66 -5.90 2.03
C TRP A 52 -3.05 -6.17 2.60
N ASP A 53 -3.19 -7.29 3.30
CA ASP A 53 -4.42 -7.79 3.93
C ASP A 53 -4.66 -7.24 5.35
N GLY A 54 -3.84 -6.30 5.81
CA GLY A 54 -3.95 -5.76 7.17
C GLY A 54 -3.32 -6.62 8.26
N THR A 55 -2.50 -7.61 7.91
CA THR A 55 -1.79 -8.46 8.88
C THR A 55 -0.30 -8.13 9.01
N PHE A 56 0.26 -8.36 10.20
CA PHE A 56 1.70 -8.29 10.47
C PHE A 56 2.12 -9.52 11.27
N ASN A 57 3.08 -10.28 10.75
CA ASN A 57 3.52 -11.56 11.32
C ASN A 57 2.34 -12.51 11.61
N GLY A 58 1.40 -12.60 10.67
CA GLY A 58 0.20 -13.45 10.76
C GLY A 58 -0.88 -12.95 11.73
N LYS A 59 -0.68 -11.78 12.38
CA LYS A 59 -1.67 -11.20 13.29
C LYS A 59 -2.38 -10.02 12.64
N PRO A 60 -3.73 -9.93 12.75
CA PRO A 60 -4.46 -8.75 12.31
C PRO A 60 -4.00 -7.50 13.05
N LEU A 61 -3.71 -6.43 12.33
CA LEU A 61 -3.41 -5.12 12.93
C LEU A 61 -4.69 -4.31 13.21
N PRO A 62 -4.67 -3.31 14.10
CA PRO A 62 -5.85 -2.52 14.46
C PRO A 62 -6.50 -1.76 13.28
N SER A 63 -7.78 -1.42 13.41
CA SER A 63 -8.47 -0.47 12.52
C SER A 63 -8.01 0.95 12.85
N THR A 64 -7.10 1.47 12.03
CA THR A 64 -6.47 2.78 12.17
C THR A 64 -5.93 3.24 10.82
N ASP A 65 -5.44 4.47 10.76
CA ASP A 65 -4.62 4.93 9.65
C ASP A 65 -3.23 4.30 9.66
N TYR A 66 -2.73 4.07 8.45
CA TYR A 66 -1.40 3.62 8.09
C TYR A 66 -0.82 4.56 7.04
N TRP A 67 0.50 4.66 7.02
CA TRP A 67 1.22 5.52 6.07
C TRP A 67 1.92 4.67 5.03
N PHE A 68 2.11 5.22 3.85
CA PHE A 68 2.92 4.58 2.82
C PHE A 68 3.92 5.52 2.19
N LYS A 69 4.99 4.91 1.67
CA LYS A 69 5.91 5.49 0.68
C LYS A 69 5.94 4.58 -0.54
N ALA A 70 5.76 5.13 -1.74
CA ALA A 70 5.92 4.39 -2.98
C ALA A 70 7.09 4.98 -3.78
N GLU A 71 8.00 4.11 -4.20
CA GLU A 71 9.15 4.39 -5.07
C GLU A 71 8.84 3.78 -6.44
N TYR A 72 8.88 4.58 -7.51
CA TYR A 72 8.54 4.13 -8.87
C TYR A 72 9.27 4.94 -9.95
N LEU A 73 9.31 4.41 -11.17
CA LEU A 73 9.87 5.10 -12.33
C LEU A 73 8.74 5.88 -13.03
N ASP A 74 8.85 7.20 -13.14
CA ASP A 74 7.85 7.98 -13.90
C ASP A 74 7.99 7.67 -15.40
N PRO A 75 6.97 7.06 -16.05
CA PRO A 75 7.06 6.70 -17.46
C PRO A 75 7.13 7.91 -18.39
N LYS A 76 6.75 9.11 -17.93
CA LYS A 76 6.80 10.33 -18.73
C LYS A 76 8.19 10.96 -18.74
N THR A 77 8.93 10.85 -17.63
CA THR A 77 10.22 11.53 -17.48
C THR A 77 11.41 10.57 -17.41
N GLY A 78 11.17 9.27 -17.20
CA GLY A 78 12.23 8.28 -16.99
C GLY A 78 13.02 8.48 -15.69
N LEU A 79 12.45 9.20 -14.72
CA LEU A 79 13.11 9.51 -13.44
C LEU A 79 12.43 8.76 -12.30
N ASN A 80 13.23 8.36 -11.32
CA ASN A 80 12.71 7.81 -10.07
C ASN A 80 11.93 8.90 -9.33
N LYS A 81 10.72 8.55 -8.88
CA LYS A 81 9.86 9.39 -8.07
C LYS A 81 9.43 8.68 -6.82
N GLU A 82 9.14 9.50 -5.81
CA GLU A 82 8.55 9.07 -4.56
C GLU A 82 7.20 9.74 -4.37
N VAL A 83 6.27 9.00 -3.79
CA VAL A 83 5.00 9.54 -3.30
C VAL A 83 4.70 8.97 -1.93
N ASN A 84 4.20 9.83 -1.05
CA ASN A 84 3.85 9.50 0.31
C ASN A 84 2.38 9.82 0.56
N GLY A 85 1.75 9.08 1.47
CA GLY A 85 0.37 9.31 1.86
C GLY A 85 -0.05 8.41 3.00
N HIS A 86 -1.35 8.39 3.28
CA HIS A 86 -1.95 7.51 4.27
C HIS A 86 -3.27 6.94 3.75
N PHE A 87 -3.70 5.84 4.38
CA PHE A 87 -4.96 5.15 4.14
C PHE A 87 -5.47 4.51 5.44
N SER A 88 -6.76 4.22 5.52
CA SER A 88 -7.36 3.61 6.71
C SER A 88 -7.62 2.11 6.53
N LEU A 89 -7.25 1.31 7.52
CA LEU A 89 -7.78 -0.04 7.69
C LEU A 89 -9.12 0.06 8.43
N LYS A 90 -10.19 -0.50 7.85
CA LYS A 90 -11.52 -0.53 8.46
C LYS A 90 -12.01 -1.97 8.63
N ARG A 91 -12.75 -2.24 9.71
CA ARG A 91 -13.45 -3.51 9.98
C ARG A 91 -14.79 -3.21 10.62
#